data_AF-A0A381FG96-F1
#
_entry.id   AF-A0A381FG96-F1
#
_cell.length_a   1.000
_cell.length_b   1.000
_cell.length_c   1.000
_cell.angle_alpha   90.00
_cell.angle_beta   90.00
_cell.angle_gamma   90.00
#
_symmetry.space_group_name_H-M   'P 1'
#
loop_
_entity.id
_entity.type
_entity.pdbx_description
1 polymer ?
#
loop_
_entity_poly.entity_id
_entity_poly.type
_entity_poly.pdbx_seq_one_letter_code
_entity_poly.pdbx_strand_id
1 'polypeptide(L)'
;MYQIAPYDLSKSFKFIPEKKKYCLLFELGNTVEFTSKRKAFDFIAKLSHLFVETLAISEMVNNTISSFSFHIKPLRKSNNDLYNIYHNNSADIFELIRDLKFYQNVKIELYQIVMRFNRLINLIVQNCKILNKKNYNCVVPYQLIIEKSAKCLWKIIENAAYHYENKKLTLFLL
;
A
#
# COMPACT_ATOMS: atom_id res chain seq x y z
N MET A 1 21.02 -4.97 18.77
CA MET A 1 21.06 -3.57 18.26
C MET A 1 21.44 -3.67 16.79
N TYR A 2 20.46 -3.68 15.88
CA TYR A 2 20.71 -4.02 14.47
C TYR A 2 21.13 -2.78 13.69
N GLN A 3 22.30 -2.87 13.06
CA GLN A 3 22.92 -1.84 12.25
C GLN A 3 22.30 -1.88 10.84
N ILE A 4 21.69 -0.77 10.42
CA ILE A 4 21.13 -0.60 9.08
C ILE A 4 22.31 -0.49 8.09
N ALA A 5 22.45 -1.47 7.20
CA ALA A 5 23.38 -1.38 6.08
C ALA A 5 22.69 -0.67 4.90
N PRO A 6 23.26 0.43 4.37
CA PRO A 6 22.64 1.19 3.29
C PRO A 6 22.68 0.38 1.98
N TYR A 7 21.51 0.23 1.35
CA TYR A 7 21.28 -0.52 0.13
C TYR A 7 21.87 0.16 -1.12
N ASP A 8 22.64 -0.57 -1.93
CA ASP A 8 23.23 -0.05 -3.16
C ASP A 8 22.24 -0.09 -4.35
N LEU A 9 21.58 1.05 -4.59
CA LEU A 9 20.67 1.28 -5.72
C LEU A 9 21.39 1.65 -7.03
N SER A 10 22.73 1.55 -7.11
CA SER A 10 23.53 1.94 -8.28
C SER A 10 23.03 1.35 -9.61
N LYS A 11 22.46 0.14 -9.59
CA LYS A 11 21.95 -0.56 -10.78
C LYS A 11 20.57 -0.13 -11.28
N SER A 12 19.81 0.63 -10.50
CA SER A 12 18.49 1.17 -10.91
C SER A 12 18.59 2.51 -11.66
N PHE A 13 19.80 3.07 -11.77
CA PHE A 13 20.02 4.35 -12.41
C PHE A 13 20.47 4.18 -13.86
N LYS A 14 19.56 4.38 -14.82
CA LYS A 14 19.92 4.64 -16.22
C LYS A 14 20.34 6.10 -16.35
N PHE A 15 21.57 6.31 -16.83
CA PHE A 15 22.12 7.64 -17.14
C PHE A 15 21.46 8.14 -18.42
N ILE A 16 20.67 9.21 -18.33
CA ILE A 16 20.07 9.89 -19.49
C ILE A 16 20.85 11.20 -19.70
N PRO A 17 21.60 11.33 -20.80
CA PRO A 17 22.38 12.52 -21.08
C PRO A 17 21.45 13.57 -21.69
N GLU A 18 20.77 14.32 -20.82
CA GLU A 18 20.58 15.78 -20.90
C GLU A 18 19.48 16.24 -19.92
N LYS A 19 19.86 17.17 -19.04
CA LYS A 19 19.06 17.94 -18.06
C LYS A 19 18.31 17.25 -16.90
N LYS A 20 18.16 15.94 -16.80
CA LYS A 20 17.87 15.24 -15.52
C LYS A 20 18.53 13.86 -15.49
N LYS A 21 19.42 13.61 -14.53
CA LYS A 21 20.40 12.50 -14.58
C LYS A 21 19.86 11.18 -14.04
N TYR A 22 18.73 11.18 -13.37
CA TYR A 22 18.19 10.01 -12.67
C TYR A 22 16.67 9.93 -12.85
N CYS A 23 16.16 8.76 -13.21
CA CYS A 23 14.74 8.52 -13.43
C CYS A 23 14.32 7.27 -12.64
N LEU A 24 13.15 7.33 -12.02
CA LEU A 24 12.57 6.24 -11.25
C LEU A 24 11.18 5.93 -11.79
N LEU A 25 11.01 4.71 -12.31
CA LEU A 25 9.72 4.20 -12.74
C LEU A 25 8.87 3.95 -11.48
N PHE A 26 7.84 4.77 -11.32
CA PHE A 26 7.00 4.79 -10.14
C PHE A 26 5.75 3.94 -10.35
N GLU A 27 5.13 4.09 -11.52
CA GLU A 27 4.01 3.30 -12.00
C GLU A 27 4.14 3.15 -13.53
N LEU A 28 3.37 2.27 -14.15
CA LEU A 28 3.38 2.09 -15.59
C LEU A 28 3.01 3.41 -16.28
N GLY A 29 3.95 3.99 -17.03
CA GLY A 29 3.77 5.30 -17.67
C GLY A 29 4.02 6.52 -16.76
N ASN A 30 4.30 6.33 -15.46
CA ASN A 30 4.64 7.42 -14.54
C ASN A 30 6.10 7.31 -14.08
N THR A 31 6.90 8.29 -14.48
CA THR A 31 8.32 8.37 -14.15
C THR A 31 8.62 9.66 -13.42
N VAL A 32 9.38 9.56 -12.32
CA VAL A 32 9.83 10.72 -11.56
C VAL A 32 11.31 10.96 -11.85
N GLU A 33 11.62 12.19 -12.26
CA GLU A 33 12.96 12.56 -12.70
C GLU A 33 13.66 13.46 -11.68
N PHE A 34 14.95 13.21 -11.45
CA PHE A 34 15.76 13.92 -10.46
C PHE A 34 17.03 14.50 -11.07
N THR A 35 17.41 15.68 -10.57
CA THR A 35 18.65 16.38 -10.95
C THR A 35 19.88 15.83 -10.23
N SER A 36 19.71 15.11 -9.10
CA SER A 36 20.81 14.49 -8.36
C SER A 36 20.42 13.16 -7.69
N LYS A 37 21.42 12.29 -7.49
CA LYS A 37 21.26 10.99 -6.81
C LYS A 37 20.70 11.19 -5.40
N ARG A 38 21.22 12.17 -4.65
CA ARG A 38 20.75 12.50 -3.29
C ARG A 38 19.25 12.78 -3.23
N LYS A 39 18.70 13.54 -4.19
CA LYS A 39 17.26 13.81 -4.26
C LYS A 39 16.44 12.55 -4.57
N ALA A 40 16.95 11.67 -5.42
CA ALA A 40 16.30 10.39 -5.70
C ALA A 40 16.23 9.49 -4.44
N PHE A 41 17.31 9.41 -3.66
CA PHE A 41 17.30 8.64 -2.40
C PHE A 41 16.40 9.27 -1.33
N ASP A 42 16.40 10.61 -1.18
CA ASP A 42 15.49 11.31 -0.25
C ASP A 42 14.02 11.08 -0.61
N PHE A 43 13.70 11.10 -1.92
CA PHE A 43 12.37 10.75 -2.41
C PHE A 43 11.98 9.32 -2.06
N ILE A 44 12.87 8.34 -2.32
CA ILE A 44 12.62 6.93 -1.99
C ILE A 44 12.40 6.75 -0.48
N ALA A 45 13.18 7.42 0.37
CA ALA A 45 13.02 7.34 1.82
C ALA A 45 11.64 7.84 2.26
N LYS A 46 11.20 9.00 1.76
CA LYS A 46 9.86 9.54 2.06
C LYS A 46 8.73 8.67 1.53
N LEU A 47 8.91 8.08 0.35
CA LEU A 47 7.95 7.13 -0.19
C LEU A 47 7.88 5.85 0.66
N SER A 48 9.02 5.36 1.15
CA SER A 48 9.05 4.24 2.07
C SER A 48 8.27 4.55 3.35
N HIS A 49 8.35 5.77 3.87
CA HIS A 49 7.55 6.19 5.02
C HIS A 49 6.05 6.14 4.69
N LEU A 50 5.63 6.69 3.53
CA LEU A 50 4.24 6.63 3.07
C LEU A 50 3.70 5.18 3.01
N PHE A 51 4.51 4.25 2.51
CA PHE A 51 4.14 2.83 2.45
C PHE A 51 4.05 2.19 3.83
N VAL A 52 4.95 2.53 4.76
CA VAL A 52 4.88 2.05 6.15
C VAL A 52 3.61 2.55 6.83
N GLU A 53 3.25 3.82 6.66
CA GLU A 53 2.01 4.39 7.20
C GLU A 53 0.77 3.70 6.63
N THR A 54 0.75 3.50 5.30
CA THR A 54 -0.34 2.80 4.61
C THR A 54 -0.50 1.36 5.12
N LEU A 55 0.62 0.66 5.30
CA LEU A 55 0.62 -0.72 5.79
C LEU A 55 0.11 -0.80 7.23
N ALA A 56 0.55 0.11 8.10
CA ALA A 56 0.12 0.18 9.49
C ALA A 56 -1.40 0.42 9.60
N ILE A 57 -1.94 1.37 8.84
CA ILE A 57 -3.40 1.63 8.81
C ILE A 57 -4.15 0.40 8.29
N SER A 58 -3.65 -0.22 7.22
CA SER A 58 -4.28 -1.40 6.62
C SER A 58 -4.33 -2.57 7.59
N GLU A 59 -3.23 -2.81 8.31
CA GLU A 59 -3.15 -3.85 9.35
C GLU A 59 -4.08 -3.55 10.52
N MET A 60 -4.06 -2.32 11.05
CA MET A 60 -4.93 -1.91 12.15
C MET A 60 -6.40 -2.08 11.80
N VAL A 61 -6.82 -1.61 10.61
CA VAL A 61 -8.18 -1.78 10.11
C VAL A 61 -8.50 -3.26 9.95
N ASN A 62 -7.64 -4.06 9.31
CA ASN A 62 -7.89 -5.48 9.10
C ASN A 62 -8.08 -6.25 10.43
N ASN A 63 -7.21 -6.00 11.41
CA ASN A 63 -7.31 -6.63 12.73
C ASN A 63 -8.61 -6.24 13.43
N THR A 64 -9.00 -4.96 13.31
CA THR A 64 -10.22 -4.46 13.92
C THR A 64 -11.47 -5.04 13.25
N ILE A 65 -11.57 -5.05 11.92
CA ILE A 65 -12.74 -5.61 11.24
C ILE A 65 -12.87 -7.13 11.46
N SER A 66 -11.73 -7.82 11.65
CA SER A 66 -11.71 -9.25 11.94
C SER A 66 -12.37 -9.60 13.27
N SER A 67 -12.39 -8.70 14.25
CA SER A 67 -13.11 -8.94 15.52
C SER A 67 -14.64 -8.96 15.34
N PHE A 68 -15.16 -8.45 14.22
CA PHE A 68 -16.59 -8.48 13.88
C PHE A 68 -16.99 -9.71 13.04
N SER A 69 -16.06 -10.64 12.79
CA SER A 69 -16.29 -11.82 11.94
C SER A 69 -16.92 -13.02 12.68
N PHE A 70 -17.20 -12.92 13.97
CA PHE A 70 -17.68 -14.03 14.82
C PHE A 70 -19.01 -14.68 14.37
N HIS A 71 -19.81 -14.00 13.54
CA HIS A 71 -21.04 -14.52 12.94
C HIS A 71 -20.88 -15.02 11.49
N ILE A 72 -19.69 -14.89 10.90
CA ILE A 72 -19.37 -15.40 9.55
C ILE A 72 -19.11 -16.90 9.69
N LYS A 73 -20.16 -17.71 9.53
CA LYS A 73 -20.07 -19.16 9.36
C LYS A 73 -20.41 -19.52 7.91
N PRO A 74 -19.66 -20.41 7.24
CA PRO A 74 -19.99 -20.84 5.89
C PRO A 74 -21.35 -21.54 5.88
N LEU A 75 -22.32 -20.99 5.15
CA LEU A 75 -23.65 -21.60 5.01
C LEU A 75 -23.70 -22.58 3.83
N ARG A 76 -22.84 -22.43 2.81
CA ARG A 76 -22.84 -23.29 1.60
C ARG A 76 -21.43 -23.46 1.00
N LYS A 77 -21.21 -24.59 0.30
CA LYS A 77 -19.96 -24.92 -0.45
C LYS A 77 -19.79 -24.15 -1.78
N SER A 78 -20.39 -22.96 -1.95
CA SER A 78 -20.33 -22.20 -3.21
C SER A 78 -19.23 -21.14 -3.18
N ASN A 79 -18.40 -21.06 -4.22
CA ASN A 79 -17.36 -20.02 -4.35
C ASN A 79 -17.93 -18.59 -4.49
N ASN A 80 -19.22 -18.46 -4.80
CA ASN A 80 -19.92 -17.17 -4.87
C ASN A 80 -20.57 -16.77 -3.53
N ASP A 81 -20.41 -17.59 -2.49
CA ASP A 81 -20.88 -17.24 -1.15
C ASP A 81 -20.01 -16.11 -0.58
N LEU A 82 -20.65 -15.02 -0.13
CA LEU A 82 -19.98 -13.87 0.49
C LEU A 82 -19.11 -14.28 1.67
N TYR A 83 -19.45 -15.38 2.37
CA TYR A 83 -18.63 -15.93 3.45
C TYR A 83 -17.31 -16.53 2.94
N ASN A 84 -17.35 -17.30 1.86
CA ASN A 84 -16.14 -17.88 1.26
C ASN A 84 -15.26 -16.79 0.66
N ILE A 85 -15.86 -15.77 0.04
CA ILE A 85 -15.15 -14.58 -0.44
C ILE A 85 -14.45 -13.87 0.73
N TYR A 86 -15.14 -13.66 1.87
CA TYR A 86 -14.54 -13.02 3.04
C TYR A 86 -13.31 -13.78 3.57
N HIS A 87 -13.40 -15.10 3.71
CA HIS A 87 -12.30 -15.91 4.21
C HIS A 87 -11.12 -15.97 3.23
N ASN A 88 -11.39 -16.11 1.92
CA ASN A 88 -10.35 -16.07 0.89
C ASN A 88 -9.64 -14.72 0.87
N ASN A 89 -10.40 -13.62 0.91
CA ASN A 89 -9.86 -12.27 1.01
C ASN A 89 -9.02 -12.11 2.29
N SER A 90 -9.47 -12.65 3.43
CA SER A 90 -8.75 -12.56 4.70
C SER A 90 -7.41 -13.29 4.65
N ALA A 91 -7.35 -14.47 4.02
CA ALA A 91 -6.11 -15.20 3.79
C ALA A 91 -5.17 -14.40 2.87
N ASP A 92 -5.68 -13.89 1.75
CA ASP A 92 -4.90 -13.05 0.82
C ASP A 92 -4.37 -11.77 1.48
N ILE A 93 -5.18 -11.11 2.33
CA ILE A 93 -4.77 -9.93 3.10
C ILE A 93 -3.63 -10.28 4.05
N PHE A 94 -3.73 -11.41 4.77
CA PHE A 94 -2.68 -11.84 5.67
C PHE A 94 -1.36 -12.07 4.93
N GLU A 95 -1.40 -12.81 3.81
CA GLU A 95 -0.22 -13.04 2.97
C GLU A 95 0.36 -11.72 2.42
N LEU A 96 -0.49 -10.80 1.96
CA LEU A 96 -0.06 -9.48 1.47
C LEU A 96 0.58 -8.62 2.56
N ILE A 97 0.00 -8.55 3.76
CA ILE A 97 0.58 -7.80 4.89
C ILE A 97 1.93 -8.41 5.26
N ARG A 98 2.00 -9.74 5.35
CA ARG A 98 3.24 -10.47 5.63
C ARG A 98 4.29 -10.11 4.59
N ASP A 99 3.98 -10.30 3.31
CA ASP A 99 4.88 -9.97 2.21
C ASP A 99 5.32 -8.50 2.29
N LEU A 100 4.38 -7.55 2.44
CA LEU A 100 4.61 -6.09 2.53
C LEU A 100 5.52 -5.69 3.69
N LYS A 101 5.50 -6.42 4.81
CA LYS A 101 6.46 -6.25 5.92
C LYS A 101 7.85 -6.78 5.59
N PHE A 102 7.95 -7.88 4.83
CA PHE A 102 9.21 -8.56 4.53
C PHE A 102 9.89 -8.14 3.22
N TYR A 103 9.43 -7.06 2.57
CA TYR A 103 10.08 -6.46 1.38
C TYR A 103 11.54 -6.04 1.56
N GLN A 104 12.11 -6.21 2.74
CA GLN A 104 13.48 -5.85 3.06
C GLN A 104 14.53 -6.72 2.34
N ASN A 105 14.15 -7.90 1.80
CA ASN A 105 15.12 -8.90 1.32
C ASN A 105 15.07 -9.22 -0.19
N VAL A 106 14.13 -8.65 -0.97
CA VAL A 106 13.98 -8.99 -2.39
C VAL A 106 14.00 -7.72 -3.25
N LYS A 107 14.78 -7.74 -4.34
CA LYS A 107 14.76 -6.72 -5.38
C LYS A 107 13.40 -6.73 -6.07
N ILE A 108 12.49 -5.89 -5.57
CA ILE A 108 11.16 -5.73 -6.15
C ILE A 108 11.02 -4.31 -6.70
N GLU A 109 10.54 -4.22 -7.94
CA GLU A 109 10.32 -2.97 -8.64
C GLU A 109 9.22 -2.16 -7.96
N LEU A 110 9.38 -0.85 -7.88
CA LEU A 110 8.49 0.02 -7.11
C LEU A 110 7.02 -0.08 -7.55
N TYR A 111 6.75 -0.18 -8.85
CA TYR A 111 5.37 -0.34 -9.33
C TYR A 111 4.71 -1.62 -8.80
N GLN A 112 5.46 -2.70 -8.55
CA GLN A 112 4.92 -3.94 -7.98
C GLN A 112 4.51 -3.75 -6.52
N ILE A 113 5.27 -2.93 -5.78
CA ILE A 113 4.93 -2.55 -4.40
C ILE A 113 3.61 -1.75 -4.41
N VAL A 114 3.49 -0.76 -5.29
CA VAL A 114 2.26 0.04 -5.47
C VAL A 114 1.06 -0.85 -5.80
N MET A 115 1.19 -1.77 -6.76
CA MET A 115 0.12 -2.71 -7.11
C MET A 115 -0.31 -3.59 -5.94
N ARG A 116 0.64 -4.02 -5.09
CA ARG A 116 0.33 -4.83 -3.90
C ARG A 116 -0.39 -4.04 -2.83
N PHE A 117 -0.02 -2.77 -2.60
CA PHE A 117 -0.80 -1.87 -1.75
C PHE A 117 -2.23 -1.68 -2.29
N ASN A 118 -2.39 -1.48 -3.60
CA ASN A 118 -3.71 -1.39 -4.22
C ASN A 118 -4.55 -2.64 -3.95
N ARG A 119 -3.98 -3.82 -4.19
CA ARG A 119 -4.66 -5.09 -3.95
C ARG A 119 -5.05 -5.25 -2.48
N LEU A 120 -4.14 -4.97 -1.56
CA LEU A 120 -4.38 -5.06 -0.11
C LEU A 120 -5.57 -4.18 0.30
N ILE A 121 -5.54 -2.90 -0.07
CA ILE A 121 -6.59 -1.93 0.25
C ILE A 121 -7.94 -2.39 -0.31
N ASN A 122 -7.98 -2.84 -1.56
CA ASN A 122 -9.22 -3.29 -2.20
C ASN A 122 -9.82 -4.51 -1.49
N LEU A 123 -9.00 -5.49 -1.09
CA LEU A 123 -9.49 -6.66 -0.35
C LEU A 123 -10.07 -6.26 1.03
N ILE A 124 -9.42 -5.34 1.74
CA ILE A 124 -9.94 -4.83 3.02
C ILE A 124 -11.29 -4.12 2.81
N VAL A 125 -11.39 -3.25 1.80
CA VAL A 125 -12.66 -2.58 1.45
C VAL A 125 -13.76 -3.60 1.12
N GLN A 126 -13.45 -4.66 0.38
CA GLN A 126 -14.40 -5.72 0.07
C GLN A 126 -14.87 -6.44 1.34
N ASN A 127 -13.95 -6.78 2.25
CA ASN A 127 -14.30 -7.41 3.52
C ASN A 127 -15.17 -6.51 4.41
N CYS A 128 -14.89 -5.20 4.45
CA CYS A 128 -15.77 -4.24 5.10
C CYS A 128 -17.19 -4.24 4.50
N LYS A 129 -17.31 -4.24 3.17
CA LYS A 129 -18.61 -4.29 2.48
C LYS A 129 -19.39 -5.57 2.78
N ILE A 130 -18.70 -6.71 2.86
CA ILE A 130 -19.32 -7.99 3.22
C ILE A 130 -19.83 -7.95 4.66
N LEU A 131 -19.01 -7.49 5.60
CA LEU A 131 -19.37 -7.36 7.02
C LEU A 131 -20.54 -6.39 7.22
N ASN A 132 -20.53 -5.23 6.59
CA ASN A 132 -21.62 -4.25 6.69
C ASN A 132 -22.95 -4.79 6.17
N LYS A 133 -22.94 -5.62 5.11
CA LYS A 133 -24.14 -6.32 4.61
C LYS A 133 -24.67 -7.38 5.58
N LYS A 134 -23.81 -7.96 6.42
CA LYS A 134 -24.17 -9.08 7.32
C LYS A 134 -24.49 -8.62 8.75
N ASN A 135 -23.84 -7.56 9.23
CA ASN A 135 -23.88 -7.14 10.63
C ASN A 135 -24.35 -5.67 10.79
N TYR A 136 -25.28 -5.21 9.94
CA TYR A 136 -25.91 -3.87 10.03
C TYR A 136 -24.91 -2.72 10.21
N ASN A 137 -24.00 -2.53 9.25
CA ASN A 137 -23.10 -1.37 9.23
C ASN A 137 -22.05 -1.28 10.37
N CYS A 138 -21.75 -2.40 11.05
CA CYS A 138 -20.83 -2.41 12.20
C CYS A 138 -19.38 -1.99 11.89
N VAL A 139 -18.97 -1.98 10.62
CA VAL A 139 -17.61 -1.60 10.21
C VAL A 139 -17.56 -0.41 9.24
N VAL A 140 -18.64 0.37 9.12
CA VAL A 140 -18.67 1.58 8.27
C VAL A 140 -17.54 2.57 8.61
N PRO A 141 -17.24 2.91 9.87
CA PRO A 141 -16.16 3.83 10.18
C PRO A 141 -14.79 3.35 9.67
N TYR A 142 -14.52 2.05 9.79
CA TYR A 142 -13.26 1.45 9.33
C TYR A 142 -13.17 1.38 7.81
N GLN A 143 -14.30 1.14 7.13
CA GLN A 143 -14.40 1.26 5.68
C GLN A 143 -14.05 2.69 5.22
N LEU A 144 -14.59 3.72 5.89
CA LEU A 144 -14.31 5.11 5.54
C LEU A 144 -12.84 5.49 5.76
N ILE A 145 -12.22 4.99 6.84
CA ILE A 145 -10.79 5.18 7.12
C ILE A 145 -9.96 4.62 5.96
N ILE A 146 -10.15 3.34 5.60
CA ILE A 146 -9.33 2.71 4.57
C ILE A 146 -9.57 3.33 3.18
N GLU A 147 -10.81 3.72 2.86
CA GLU A 147 -11.14 4.43 1.61
C GLU A 147 -10.49 5.83 1.55
N LYS A 148 -10.45 6.55 2.68
CA LYS A 148 -9.77 7.85 2.77
C LYS A 148 -8.26 7.67 2.59
N SER A 149 -7.65 6.70 3.26
CA SER A 149 -6.23 6.35 3.10
C SER A 149 -5.90 5.97 1.66
N ALA A 150 -6.76 5.18 1.00
CA ALA A 150 -6.62 4.81 -0.40
C ALA A 150 -6.60 6.05 -1.30
N LYS A 151 -7.58 6.95 -1.15
CA LYS A 151 -7.66 8.19 -1.94
C LYS A 151 -6.43 9.08 -1.74
N CYS A 152 -5.97 9.22 -0.50
CA CYS A 152 -4.76 9.98 -0.18
C CYS A 152 -3.52 9.36 -0.82
N LEU A 153 -3.35 8.04 -0.69
CA LEU A 153 -2.26 7.30 -1.33
C LEU A 153 -2.27 7.50 -2.84
N TRP A 154 -3.42 7.31 -3.51
CA TRP A 154 -3.55 7.46 -4.95
C TRP A 154 -3.21 8.86 -5.42
N LYS A 155 -3.73 9.89 -4.75
CA LYS A 155 -3.41 11.28 -5.08
C LYS A 155 -1.91 11.57 -4.97
N ILE A 156 -1.26 11.02 -3.94
CA ILE A 156 0.19 11.15 -3.76
C ILE A 156 0.94 10.39 -4.85
N ILE A 157 0.49 9.19 -5.22
CA ILE A 157 1.13 8.34 -6.23
C ILE A 157 1.02 8.97 -7.63
N GLU A 158 -0.16 9.46 -8.01
CA GLU A 158 -0.42 10.08 -9.31
C GLU A 158 0.49 11.30 -9.56
N ASN A 159 0.82 12.07 -8.52
CA ASN A 159 1.65 13.27 -8.63
C ASN A 159 2.80 13.32 -7.61
N ALA A 160 3.53 12.21 -7.48
CA ALA A 160 4.53 12.04 -6.44
C ALA A 160 5.65 13.11 -6.49
N ALA A 161 6.01 13.58 -7.69
CA ALA A 161 6.97 14.67 -7.87
C ALA A 161 6.50 15.97 -7.19
N TYR A 162 5.27 16.40 -7.47
CA TYR A 162 4.68 17.59 -6.85
C TYR A 162 4.60 17.46 -5.32
N HIS A 163 4.15 16.31 -4.82
CA HIS A 163 4.02 16.08 -3.39
C HIS A 163 5.39 16.04 -2.69
N TYR A 164 6.42 15.52 -3.34
CA TYR A 164 7.80 15.57 -2.84
C TYR A 164 8.32 17.00 -2.68
N GLU A 165 8.18 17.82 -3.73
CA GLU A 165 8.64 19.22 -3.74
C GLU A 165 7.94 20.06 -2.67
N ASN A 166 6.67 19.76 -2.39
CA ASN A 166 5.87 20.44 -1.38
C ASN A 166 6.00 19.84 0.03
N LYS A 167 6.86 18.83 0.25
CA LYS A 167 7.02 18.11 1.54
C LYS A 167 5.71 17.45 2.05
N LYS A 168 4.88 16.93 1.14
CA LYS A 168 3.58 16.32 1.41
C LYS A 168 3.51 14.81 1.13
N LEU A 169 4.64 14.10 1.24
CA LEU A 169 4.71 12.63 1.09
C LEU A 169 4.47 11.92 2.42
N THR A 170 3.27 12.08 2.98
CA THR A 170 2.81 11.39 4.18
C THR A 170 1.28 11.36 4.18
N LEU A 171 0.69 10.32 4.75
CA LEU A 171 -0.73 10.21 5.01
C LEU A 171 -1.16 11.05 6.23
N PHE A 172 -0.25 11.42 7.13
CA PHE A 172 -0.55 12.16 8.37
C PHE A 172 -0.78 13.67 8.19
N LEU A 173 -0.83 14.18 6.95
CA LEU A 173 -1.33 15.54 6.66
C LEU A 173 -2.88 15.60 6.63
N LEU A 174 -3.54 14.59 7.21
CA LEU A 174 -4.98 14.46 7.39
C LEU A 174 -5.50 15.31 8.56
#